data_AF-A0A3N5P892-F1
#
_entry.id   AF-A0A3N5P892-F1
#
_cell.length_a   1.000
_cell.length_b   1.000
_cell.length_c   1.000
_cell.angle_alpha   90.00
_cell.angle_beta   90.00
_cell.angle_gamma   90.00
#
_symmetry.space_group_name_H-M   'P 1'
#
loop_
_entity.id
_entity.type
_entity.pdbx_description
1 polymer ?
#
loop_
_entity_poly.entity_id
_entity_poly.type
_entity_poly.pdbx_seq_one_letter_code
_entity_poly.pdbx_strand_id
1 'polypeptide(L)'
;MNKLNTLWPRLASLLILAGLLLATPALGALAQGTNYELTQGWYEGRQTFYYDFGANTPATADGTQATTAPIYVLITGLDSAGNPQMVEGQHNIVGVVPGEAGYSDLWEVVLVTVPADYQADTLKSVDDVMSSGYEMAMPGLLVNCPIVPAGSTLAEGGAPLVQGWHDGEAIYYFDFGPNPRETAPISAFITGLDDQGHPLFVEGKGTAVGRRHGDPGYSDCWYVNLVTVPAGYQA
;
A
#
# COMPACT_ATOMS: atom_id res chain seq x y z
N MET A 1 43.39 70.32 29.39
CA MET A 1 43.37 69.94 30.81
C MET A 1 43.08 68.45 30.91
N ASN A 2 43.97 67.72 31.60
CA ASN A 2 43.95 66.32 32.13
C ASN A 2 43.63 65.17 31.16
N LYS A 3 44.58 64.37 30.63
CA LYS A 3 45.50 63.35 31.20
C LYS A 3 44.82 62.14 31.87
N LEU A 4 45.03 60.94 31.29
CA LEU A 4 45.58 59.68 31.86
C LEU A 4 45.29 58.54 30.84
N ASN A 5 46.28 58.01 30.10
CA ASN A 5 47.16 56.86 30.42
C ASN A 5 46.34 55.61 30.83
N THR A 6 46.50 54.38 30.32
CA THR A 6 47.61 53.69 29.63
C THR A 6 47.19 52.22 29.36
N LEU A 7 47.90 51.56 28.42
CA LEU A 7 48.26 50.13 28.37
C LEU A 7 47.26 49.08 27.81
N TRP A 8 47.67 48.52 26.67
CA TRP A 8 47.28 47.21 26.13
C TRP A 8 47.75 46.07 27.06
N PRO A 9 47.08 44.90 27.04
CA PRO A 9 47.73 43.77 26.35
C PRO A 9 46.77 42.89 25.52
N ARG A 10 47.39 42.13 24.62
CA ARG A 10 46.85 41.07 23.76
C ARG A 10 46.44 39.84 24.58
N LEU A 11 45.45 39.09 24.09
CA LEU A 11 45.15 37.64 24.23
C LEU A 11 43.71 37.46 23.71
N ALA A 12 43.28 36.46 22.94
CA ALA A 12 43.88 35.34 22.25
C ALA A 12 42.84 34.89 21.21
N SER A 13 43.29 34.36 20.08
CA SER A 13 42.46 33.74 19.04
C SER A 13 41.52 32.67 19.63
N LEU A 14 40.22 32.78 19.41
CA LEU A 14 39.31 31.62 19.45
C LEU A 14 38.91 31.28 18.02
N LEU A 15 39.62 30.30 17.46
CA LEU A 15 39.12 29.46 16.37
C LEU A 15 37.97 28.63 16.93
N ILE A 16 36.73 28.98 16.59
CA ILE A 16 35.61 28.06 16.78
C ILE A 16 35.67 27.06 15.64
N LEU A 17 36.18 25.88 15.97
CA LEU A 17 36.11 24.67 15.16
C LEU A 17 34.62 24.30 15.06
N ALA A 18 33.95 24.69 13.98
CA ALA A 18 32.63 24.19 13.67
C ALA A 18 32.77 22.70 13.31
N GLY A 19 32.43 21.85 14.28
CA GLY A 19 32.39 20.40 14.11
C GLY A 19 31.44 20.05 12.97
N LEU A 20 32.01 19.44 11.93
CA LEU A 20 31.27 18.75 10.90
C LEU A 20 30.54 17.57 11.57
N LEU A 21 29.26 17.75 11.92
CA LEU A 21 28.40 16.60 12.20
C LEU A 21 28.26 15.85 10.89
N LEU A 22 29.00 14.75 10.74
CA LEU A 22 28.64 13.70 9.80
C LEU A 22 27.28 13.17 10.26
N ALA A 23 26.21 13.62 9.61
CA ALA A 23 24.94 12.93 9.68
C ALA A 23 25.15 11.56 9.03
N THR A 24 25.45 10.56 9.85
CA THR A 24 25.15 9.16 9.51
C THR A 24 23.69 9.12 9.08
N PRO A 25 23.35 8.59 7.89
CA PRO A 25 21.97 8.27 7.62
C PRO A 25 21.55 7.27 8.70
N ALA A 26 20.48 7.59 9.42
CA ALA A 26 19.84 6.63 10.28
C ALA A 26 19.52 5.42 9.40
N LEU A 27 20.07 4.25 9.75
CA LEU A 27 19.51 2.98 9.34
C LEU A 27 18.00 3.10 9.57
N GLY A 28 17.23 3.03 8.49
CA GLY A 28 15.80 3.24 8.50
C GLY A 28 15.20 2.46 9.67
N ALA A 29 14.49 3.17 10.54
CA ALA A 29 13.65 2.50 11.52
C ALA A 29 12.73 1.59 10.70
N LEU A 30 12.91 0.27 10.82
CA LEU A 30 11.94 -0.67 10.29
C LEU A 30 10.59 -0.21 10.85
N ALA A 31 9.70 0.25 9.97
CA ALA A 31 8.36 0.63 10.38
C ALA A 31 7.81 -0.55 11.20
N GLN A 32 7.46 -0.30 12.46
CA GLN A 32 6.93 -1.37 13.30
C GLN A 32 5.68 -1.92 12.61
N GLY A 33 5.65 -3.23 12.40
CA GLY A 33 4.52 -3.92 11.79
C GLY A 33 3.21 -3.56 12.49
N THR A 34 2.12 -3.51 11.72
CA THR A 34 0.78 -3.27 12.23
C THR A 34 0.07 -4.60 12.44
N ASN A 35 -0.57 -4.80 13.59
CA ASN A 35 -1.55 -5.88 13.74
C ASN A 35 -2.90 -5.39 13.25
N TYR A 36 -3.37 -5.94 12.12
CA TYR A 36 -4.66 -5.60 11.54
C TYR A 36 -5.75 -6.41 12.25
N GLU A 37 -6.61 -5.70 12.96
CA GLU A 37 -7.78 -6.26 13.63
C GLU A 37 -8.97 -6.37 12.66
N LEU A 38 -9.91 -7.25 12.99
CA LEU A 38 -11.17 -7.32 12.25
C LEU A 38 -12.02 -6.09 12.54
N THR A 39 -12.50 -5.47 11.47
CA THR A 39 -13.56 -4.46 11.51
C THR A 39 -14.91 -5.16 11.42
N GLN A 40 -15.80 -4.84 12.36
CA GLN A 40 -17.17 -5.36 12.38
C GLN A 40 -18.08 -4.54 11.46
N GLY A 41 -18.81 -5.22 10.58
CA GLY A 41 -19.86 -4.66 9.74
C GLY A 41 -21.14 -5.49 9.78
N TRP A 42 -22.15 -5.08 9.01
CA TRP A 42 -23.45 -5.73 8.93
C TRP A 42 -23.73 -6.17 7.49
N TYR A 43 -24.18 -7.41 7.31
CA TYR A 43 -24.66 -7.95 6.04
C TYR A 43 -26.02 -8.61 6.29
N GLU A 44 -27.08 -8.14 5.62
CA GLU A 44 -28.46 -8.66 5.75
C GLU A 44 -28.93 -8.86 7.21
N GLY A 45 -28.63 -7.88 8.08
CA GLY A 45 -29.03 -7.90 9.49
C GLY A 45 -28.19 -8.83 10.38
N ARG A 46 -27.11 -9.40 9.86
CA ARG A 46 -26.15 -10.23 10.61
C ARG A 46 -24.80 -9.54 10.70
N GLN A 47 -24.07 -9.80 11.77
CA GLN A 47 -22.70 -9.35 11.87
C GLN A 47 -21.83 -10.06 10.83
N THR A 48 -20.90 -9.30 10.25
CA THR A 48 -19.82 -9.76 9.40
C THR A 48 -18.54 -9.03 9.80
N PHE A 49 -17.40 -9.54 9.36
CA PHE A 49 -16.09 -9.02 9.75
C PHE A 49 -15.17 -9.00 8.54
N TYR A 50 -14.32 -7.99 8.47
CA TYR A 50 -13.35 -7.81 7.39
C TYR A 50 -12.10 -7.09 7.88
N TYR A 51 -10.99 -7.26 7.17
CA TYR A 51 -9.81 -6.42 7.37
C TYR A 51 -9.96 -5.14 6.55
N ASP A 52 -9.66 -3.99 7.17
CA ASP A 52 -9.69 -2.69 6.51
C ASP A 52 -8.25 -2.20 6.31
N PHE A 53 -7.84 -2.05 5.05
CA PHE A 53 -6.52 -1.54 4.67
C PHE A 53 -6.55 -0.04 4.34
N GLY A 54 -7.71 0.61 4.44
CA GLY A 54 -7.92 2.01 4.10
C GLY A 54 -8.32 2.25 2.65
N ALA A 55 -8.47 3.53 2.30
CA ALA A 55 -8.91 3.97 0.98
C ALA A 55 -7.72 4.12 0.00
N ASN A 56 -6.90 3.09 -0.17
CA ASN A 56 -5.70 3.18 -1.02
C ASN A 56 -5.96 2.79 -2.48
N THR A 57 -7.17 2.32 -2.81
CA THR A 57 -7.56 1.95 -4.17
C THR A 57 -8.59 2.94 -4.69
N PRO A 58 -8.21 3.86 -5.59
CA PRO A 58 -9.17 4.75 -6.23
C PRO A 58 -10.21 3.99 -7.06
N ALA A 59 -11.38 4.58 -7.21
CA ALA A 59 -12.41 4.10 -8.13
C ALA A 59 -12.52 5.00 -9.36
N THR A 60 -13.06 4.44 -10.43
CA THR A 60 -13.58 5.18 -11.59
C THR A 60 -14.63 6.21 -11.16
N ALA A 61 -14.89 7.21 -12.01
CA ALA A 61 -15.75 8.34 -11.65
C ALA A 61 -17.21 7.94 -11.33
N ASP A 62 -17.70 6.83 -11.90
CA ASP A 62 -19.03 6.28 -11.59
C ASP A 62 -19.02 5.31 -10.40
N GLY A 63 -17.83 5.06 -9.82
CA GLY A 63 -17.63 4.20 -8.67
C GLY A 63 -17.69 2.71 -8.96
N THR A 64 -17.90 2.29 -10.21
CA THR A 64 -18.23 0.89 -10.55
C THR A 64 -17.01 -0.03 -10.63
N GLN A 65 -15.82 0.54 -10.85
CA GLN A 65 -14.58 -0.18 -11.03
C GLN A 65 -13.44 0.43 -10.22
N ALA A 66 -12.61 -0.41 -9.62
CA ALA A 66 -11.34 -0.05 -9.03
C ALA A 66 -10.30 0.26 -10.12
N THR A 67 -9.47 1.26 -9.88
CA THR A 67 -8.23 1.45 -10.63
C THR A 67 -7.22 0.37 -10.25
N THR A 68 -6.22 0.14 -11.09
CA THR A 68 -5.18 -0.88 -10.84
C THR A 68 -3.79 -0.29 -11.02
N ALA A 69 -2.80 -0.92 -10.38
CA ALA A 69 -1.38 -0.69 -10.61
C ALA A 69 -0.72 -1.98 -11.13
N PRO A 70 0.35 -1.91 -11.95
CA PRO A 70 1.01 -3.12 -12.45
C PRO A 70 1.85 -3.81 -11.37
N ILE A 71 1.77 -5.14 -11.30
CA ILE A 71 2.70 -5.99 -10.56
C ILE A 71 3.41 -6.92 -11.54
N TYR A 72 4.74 -6.87 -11.56
CA TYR A 72 5.56 -7.63 -12.50
C TYR A 72 6.01 -8.94 -11.88
N VAL A 73 5.65 -10.04 -12.55
CA VAL A 73 5.93 -11.42 -12.14
C VAL A 73 6.84 -12.04 -13.17
N LEU A 74 8.04 -12.43 -12.77
CA LEU A 74 9.03 -12.97 -13.70
C LEU A 74 8.87 -14.49 -13.83
N ILE A 75 8.87 -14.96 -15.08
CA ILE A 75 8.65 -16.36 -15.44
C ILE A 75 9.71 -16.80 -16.45
N THR A 76 10.04 -18.09 -16.46
CA THR A 76 10.92 -18.69 -17.47
C THR A 76 10.16 -19.11 -18.74
N GLY A 77 8.83 -19.09 -18.68
CA GLY A 77 7.94 -19.48 -19.77
C GLY A 77 6.57 -19.90 -19.26
N LEU A 78 5.75 -20.45 -20.15
CA LEU A 78 4.49 -21.09 -19.82
C LEU A 78 4.63 -22.62 -19.96
N ASP A 79 4.01 -23.37 -19.06
CA ASP A 79 3.91 -24.82 -19.18
C ASP A 79 2.95 -25.24 -20.32
N SER A 80 2.81 -26.55 -20.54
CA SER A 80 1.94 -27.08 -21.60
C SER A 80 0.44 -26.81 -21.39
N ALA A 81 0.03 -26.43 -20.18
CA ALA A 81 -1.34 -26.03 -19.84
C ALA A 81 -1.52 -24.50 -19.87
N GLY A 82 -0.45 -23.74 -20.18
CA GLY A 82 -0.46 -22.28 -20.22
C GLY A 82 -0.23 -21.62 -18.86
N ASN A 83 0.18 -22.36 -17.83
CA ASN A 83 0.47 -21.78 -16.52
C ASN A 83 1.88 -21.17 -16.49
N PRO A 84 2.07 -20.03 -15.79
CA PRO A 84 3.38 -19.42 -15.64
C PRO A 84 4.36 -20.31 -14.87
N GLN A 85 5.56 -20.50 -15.41
CA GLN A 85 6.68 -21.15 -14.73
C GLN A 85 7.51 -20.10 -13.99
N MET A 86 7.20 -19.89 -12.71
CA MET A 86 7.82 -18.87 -11.86
C MET A 86 9.33 -19.08 -11.73
N VAL A 87 10.09 -17.98 -11.65
CA VAL A 87 11.51 -18.01 -11.29
C VAL A 87 11.65 -18.25 -9.79
N GLU A 88 12.29 -19.35 -9.38
CA GLU A 88 12.48 -19.65 -7.96
C GLU A 88 13.31 -18.57 -7.26
N GLY A 89 12.82 -18.09 -6.11
CA GLY A 89 13.49 -17.07 -5.29
C GLY A 89 13.36 -15.63 -5.81
N GLN A 90 12.69 -15.41 -6.94
CA GLN A 90 12.41 -14.07 -7.44
C GLN A 90 11.19 -13.48 -6.75
N HIS A 91 11.32 -12.24 -6.28
CA HIS A 91 10.20 -11.49 -5.73
C HIS A 91 9.52 -10.64 -6.81
N ASN A 92 8.22 -10.40 -6.66
CA ASN A 92 7.46 -9.54 -7.58
C ASN A 92 7.96 -8.09 -7.50
N ILE A 93 7.83 -7.36 -8.60
CA ILE A 93 8.30 -5.97 -8.70
C ILE A 93 7.10 -5.05 -8.88
N VAL A 94 7.06 -3.92 -8.18
CA VAL A 94 5.99 -2.91 -8.29
C VAL A 94 6.59 -1.51 -8.54
N GLY A 95 5.84 -0.68 -9.26
CA GLY A 95 6.28 0.68 -9.61
C GLY A 95 5.74 1.79 -8.72
N VAL A 96 4.86 1.47 -7.77
CA VAL A 96 4.20 2.43 -6.89
C VAL A 96 3.99 1.84 -5.51
N VAL A 97 4.01 2.67 -4.47
CA VAL A 97 3.77 2.27 -3.07
C VAL A 97 2.70 3.16 -2.39
N PRO A 98 2.15 2.77 -1.22
CA PRO A 98 1.11 3.55 -0.55
C PRO A 98 1.53 5.02 -0.34
N GLY A 99 0.63 5.93 -0.70
CA GLY A 99 0.86 7.38 -0.64
C GLY A 99 1.33 8.00 -1.96
N GLU A 100 1.73 7.18 -2.93
CA GLU A 100 2.09 7.64 -4.27
C GLU A 100 0.87 7.73 -5.20
N ALA A 101 0.95 8.65 -6.16
CA ALA A 101 -0.09 8.80 -7.17
C ALA A 101 -0.14 7.56 -8.06
N GLY A 102 -1.33 6.95 -8.19
CA GLY A 102 -1.53 5.74 -8.99
C GLY A 102 -1.35 4.44 -8.22
N TYR A 103 -1.03 4.49 -6.92
CA TYR A 103 -1.09 3.32 -6.06
C TYR A 103 -2.51 2.75 -5.99
N SER A 104 -2.58 1.42 -5.87
CA SER A 104 -3.79 0.63 -5.71
C SER A 104 -3.42 -0.67 -4.99
N ASP A 105 -4.26 -1.12 -4.05
CA ASP A 105 -4.12 -2.45 -3.45
C ASP A 105 -4.53 -3.55 -4.44
N LEU A 106 -5.30 -3.20 -5.49
CA LEU A 106 -5.62 -4.08 -6.61
C LEU A 106 -4.56 -3.96 -7.71
N TRP A 107 -3.86 -5.05 -7.98
CA TRP A 107 -2.78 -5.11 -8.95
C TRP A 107 -3.20 -5.83 -10.23
N GLU A 108 -2.69 -5.36 -11.35
CA GLU A 108 -2.78 -6.03 -12.65
C GLU A 108 -1.47 -6.76 -12.93
N VAL A 109 -1.56 -8.08 -13.06
CA VAL A 109 -0.39 -8.94 -13.26
C VAL A 109 0.20 -8.70 -14.65
N VAL A 110 1.50 -8.45 -14.70
CA VAL A 110 2.31 -8.41 -15.91
C VAL A 110 3.34 -9.53 -15.82
N LEU A 111 3.23 -10.52 -16.70
CA LEU A 111 4.20 -11.60 -16.80
C LEU A 111 5.41 -11.12 -17.59
N VAL A 112 6.62 -11.28 -17.05
CA VAL A 112 7.89 -10.93 -17.70
C VAL A 112 8.66 -12.21 -18.00
N THR A 113 8.85 -12.54 -19.27
CA THR A 113 9.55 -13.77 -19.67
C THR A 113 11.07 -13.55 -19.68
N VAL A 114 11.76 -14.18 -18.74
CA VAL A 114 13.22 -14.09 -18.59
C VAL A 114 13.95 -15.30 -19.19
N PRO A 115 15.23 -15.18 -19.56
CA PRO A 115 16.04 -16.31 -20.00
C PRO A 115 16.16 -17.43 -18.96
N ALA A 116 16.40 -18.67 -19.41
CA ALA A 116 16.51 -19.83 -18.52
C ALA A 116 17.69 -19.75 -17.52
N ASP A 117 18.72 -18.97 -17.82
CA ASP A 117 19.88 -18.71 -16.97
C ASP A 117 19.75 -17.42 -16.14
N TYR A 118 18.58 -16.80 -16.12
CA TYR A 118 18.30 -15.64 -15.31
C TYR A 118 18.51 -15.92 -13.82
N GLN A 119 19.18 -15.01 -13.13
CA GLN A 119 19.40 -15.08 -11.69
C GLN A 119 18.31 -14.28 -10.97
N ALA A 120 17.59 -14.94 -10.06
CA ALA A 120 16.56 -14.31 -9.25
C ALA A 120 17.07 -13.05 -8.54
N ASP A 121 16.18 -12.07 -8.42
CA ASP A 121 16.41 -10.75 -7.82
C ASP A 121 17.53 -9.94 -8.51
N THR A 122 17.85 -10.23 -9.78
CA THR A 122 18.70 -9.34 -10.58
C THR A 122 17.95 -8.08 -11.00
N LEU A 123 16.68 -8.19 -11.40
CA LEU A 123 15.78 -7.05 -11.60
C LEU A 123 15.02 -6.78 -10.30
N LYS A 124 15.02 -5.52 -9.85
CA LYS A 124 14.37 -5.09 -8.59
C LYS A 124 13.60 -3.78 -8.72
N SER A 125 13.43 -3.27 -9.93
CA SER A 125 12.68 -2.04 -10.21
C SER A 125 11.95 -2.17 -11.53
N VAL A 126 10.92 -1.35 -11.73
CA VAL A 126 10.23 -1.29 -13.03
C VAL A 126 11.20 -0.79 -14.11
N ASP A 127 12.13 0.10 -13.77
CA ASP A 127 13.17 0.57 -14.69
C ASP A 127 14.11 -0.57 -15.13
N ASP A 128 14.47 -1.50 -14.24
CA ASP A 128 15.23 -2.70 -14.61
C ASP A 128 14.45 -3.58 -15.57
N VAL A 129 13.15 -3.81 -15.29
CA VAL A 129 12.24 -4.58 -16.16
C VAL A 129 12.16 -3.95 -17.55
N MET A 130 11.93 -2.64 -17.63
CA MET A 130 11.83 -1.94 -18.91
C MET A 130 13.17 -1.94 -19.66
N SER A 131 14.28 -1.73 -18.96
CA SER A 131 15.63 -1.70 -19.56
C SER A 131 16.12 -3.07 -20.02
N SER A 132 15.60 -4.16 -19.44
CA SER A 132 15.93 -5.52 -19.86
C SER A 132 15.48 -5.84 -21.30
N GLY A 133 14.42 -5.19 -21.77
CA GLY A 133 13.80 -5.48 -23.07
C GLY A 133 13.13 -6.85 -23.14
N TYR A 134 12.88 -7.51 -22.01
CA TYR A 134 12.20 -8.80 -21.95
C TYR A 134 10.74 -8.71 -22.40
N GLU A 135 10.24 -9.81 -22.95
CA GLU A 135 8.85 -9.91 -23.40
C GLU A 135 7.90 -9.84 -22.20
N MET A 136 6.83 -9.06 -22.35
CA MET A 136 5.81 -8.88 -21.33
C MET A 136 4.43 -9.26 -21.87
N ALA A 137 3.64 -9.94 -21.04
CA ALA A 137 2.27 -10.31 -21.33
C ALA A 137 1.33 -9.92 -20.19
N MET A 138 0.16 -9.40 -20.52
CA MET A 138 -0.90 -9.05 -19.57
C MET A 138 -2.02 -10.10 -19.70
N PRO A 139 -2.10 -11.10 -18.81
CA PRO A 139 -3.12 -12.14 -18.88
C PRO A 139 -4.53 -11.66 -18.49
N GLY A 140 -4.68 -10.39 -18.06
CA GLY A 140 -5.93 -9.87 -17.51
C GLY A 140 -6.24 -10.40 -16.10
N LEU A 141 -5.23 -10.88 -15.37
CA LEU A 141 -5.35 -11.33 -13.99
C LEU A 141 -5.16 -10.14 -13.04
N LEU A 142 -6.12 -9.95 -12.15
CA LEU A 142 -6.06 -8.95 -11.10
C LEU A 142 -5.97 -9.63 -9.73
N VAL A 143 -5.13 -9.09 -8.83
CA VAL A 143 -4.90 -9.64 -7.49
C VAL A 143 -4.98 -8.54 -6.42
N ASN A 144 -5.60 -8.85 -5.29
CA ASN A 144 -5.71 -7.95 -4.15
C ASN A 144 -4.52 -8.16 -3.21
N CYS A 145 -3.56 -7.24 -3.25
CA CYS A 145 -2.31 -7.35 -2.50
C CYS A 145 -1.90 -6.03 -1.82
N PRO A 146 -2.54 -5.62 -0.70
CA PRO A 146 -2.20 -4.36 -0.04
C PRO A 146 -0.77 -4.39 0.51
N ILE A 147 0.03 -3.38 0.14
CA ILE A 147 1.36 -3.16 0.72
C ILE A 147 1.20 -2.62 2.14
N VAL A 148 1.93 -3.23 3.07
CA VAL A 148 1.88 -2.94 4.50
C VAL A 148 3.29 -2.86 5.10
N PRO A 149 3.47 -2.24 6.28
CA PRO A 149 4.76 -2.23 6.95
C PRO A 149 5.32 -3.63 7.20
N ALA A 150 6.64 -3.76 7.14
CA ALA A 150 7.33 -5.01 7.45
C ALA A 150 6.94 -5.53 8.85
N GLY A 151 6.67 -6.84 8.96
CA GLY A 151 6.28 -7.47 10.22
C GLY A 151 4.82 -7.27 10.62
N SER A 152 3.98 -6.70 9.74
CA SER A 152 2.53 -6.66 9.94
C SER A 152 1.90 -8.04 10.00
N THR A 153 0.80 -8.16 10.74
CA THR A 153 0.07 -9.41 10.97
C THR A 153 -1.44 -9.20 10.87
N LEU A 154 -2.18 -10.30 10.67
CA LEU A 154 -3.63 -10.33 10.73
C LEU A 154 -4.08 -11.00 12.04
N ALA A 155 -5.03 -10.41 12.75
CA ALA A 155 -5.41 -10.84 14.10
C ALA A 155 -5.96 -12.27 14.17
N GLU A 156 -6.75 -12.71 13.18
CA GLU A 156 -7.25 -14.10 13.09
C GLU A 156 -6.25 -15.05 12.40
N GLY A 157 -5.02 -14.58 12.15
CA GLY A 157 -4.08 -15.25 11.27
C GLY A 157 -4.44 -15.08 9.79
N GLY A 158 -3.60 -15.63 8.92
CA GLY A 158 -3.74 -15.50 7.47
C GLY A 158 -2.46 -15.88 6.73
N ALA A 159 -2.39 -15.55 5.44
CA ALA A 159 -1.18 -15.73 4.65
C ALA A 159 -0.03 -14.90 5.26
N PRO A 160 1.20 -15.45 5.31
CA PRO A 160 2.36 -14.67 5.72
C PRO A 160 2.58 -13.51 4.75
N LEU A 161 3.28 -12.46 5.21
CA LEU A 161 3.70 -11.39 4.31
C LEU A 161 4.55 -11.95 3.17
N VAL A 162 4.22 -11.51 1.97
CA VAL A 162 5.02 -11.74 0.77
C VAL A 162 5.94 -10.54 0.58
N GLN A 163 7.21 -10.80 0.31
CA GLN A 163 8.16 -9.75 -0.04
C GLN A 163 8.05 -9.42 -1.54
N GLY A 164 8.16 -8.14 -1.87
CA GLY A 164 8.35 -7.64 -3.23
C GLY A 164 9.52 -6.65 -3.32
N TRP A 165 9.75 -6.13 -4.52
CA TRP A 165 10.70 -5.05 -4.79
C TRP A 165 10.00 -3.80 -5.31
N HIS A 166 10.44 -2.65 -4.82
CA HIS A 166 10.13 -1.33 -5.35
C HIS A 166 11.43 -0.52 -5.39
N ASP A 167 11.89 -0.13 -6.58
CA ASP A 167 13.09 0.67 -6.78
C ASP A 167 14.35 0.17 -6.02
N GLY A 168 14.52 -1.16 -5.99
CA GLY A 168 15.63 -1.82 -5.30
C GLY A 168 15.43 -2.02 -3.81
N GLU A 169 14.38 -1.47 -3.21
CA GLU A 169 14.02 -1.63 -1.81
C GLU A 169 12.98 -2.72 -1.61
N ALA A 170 13.09 -3.44 -0.48
CA ALA A 170 12.15 -4.50 -0.14
C ALA A 170 10.86 -3.90 0.43
N ILE A 171 9.72 -4.31 -0.14
CA ILE A 171 8.37 -4.00 0.34
C ILE A 171 7.68 -5.30 0.77
N TYR A 172 6.59 -5.19 1.52
CA TYR A 172 5.83 -6.34 2.00
C TYR A 172 4.34 -6.13 1.76
N TYR A 173 3.64 -7.19 1.41
CA TYR A 173 2.19 -7.16 1.19
C TYR A 173 1.53 -8.45 1.68
N PHE A 174 0.23 -8.37 1.98
CA PHE A 174 -0.61 -9.57 2.07
C PHE A 174 -1.08 -9.96 0.69
N ASP A 175 -1.16 -11.26 0.39
CA ASP A 175 -1.74 -11.77 -0.87
C ASP A 175 -3.10 -12.40 -0.59
N PHE A 176 -4.18 -11.70 -0.97
CA PHE A 176 -5.56 -12.20 -0.86
C PHE A 176 -6.01 -12.92 -2.14
N GLY A 177 -5.14 -13.00 -3.15
CA GLY A 177 -5.40 -13.70 -4.40
C GLY A 177 -6.27 -12.91 -5.38
N PRO A 178 -6.89 -13.60 -6.35
CA PRO A 178 -7.61 -12.95 -7.44
C PRO A 178 -8.84 -12.18 -6.96
N ASN A 179 -9.02 -10.97 -7.49
CA ASN A 179 -10.20 -10.13 -7.23
C ASN A 179 -10.70 -9.48 -8.53
N PRO A 180 -12.03 -9.34 -8.74
CA PRO A 180 -12.56 -8.61 -9.89
C PRO A 180 -12.15 -7.14 -9.92
N ARG A 181 -12.30 -6.49 -11.08
CA ARG A 181 -12.11 -5.04 -11.21
C ARG A 181 -13.29 -4.27 -10.62
N GLU A 182 -14.47 -4.87 -10.63
CA GLU A 182 -15.70 -4.29 -10.14
C GLU A 182 -15.62 -3.99 -8.64
N THR A 183 -16.26 -2.91 -8.22
CA THR A 183 -16.43 -2.62 -6.79
C THR A 183 -17.72 -3.25 -6.26
N ALA A 184 -17.71 -3.61 -4.99
CA ALA A 184 -18.94 -3.92 -4.26
C ALA A 184 -19.36 -2.72 -3.37
N PRO A 185 -20.66 -2.49 -3.15
CA PRO A 185 -21.09 -1.37 -2.32
C PRO A 185 -20.86 -1.68 -0.84
N ILE A 186 -20.31 -0.71 -0.12
CA ILE A 186 -20.36 -0.64 1.34
C ILE A 186 -21.00 0.69 1.73
N SER A 187 -21.81 0.72 2.79
CA SER A 187 -22.41 1.95 3.30
C SER A 187 -21.84 2.30 4.66
N ALA A 188 -21.38 3.54 4.79
CA ALA A 188 -20.96 4.12 6.06
C ALA A 188 -21.92 5.24 6.46
N PHE A 189 -22.20 5.36 7.76
CA PHE A 189 -23.23 6.26 8.27
C PHE A 189 -22.60 7.50 8.88
N ILE A 190 -23.10 8.67 8.51
CA ILE A 190 -22.55 9.97 8.93
C ILE A 190 -23.65 10.87 9.49
N THR A 191 -23.30 11.72 10.44
CA THR A 191 -24.20 12.78 10.96
C THR A 191 -24.15 14.05 10.10
N GLY A 192 -23.13 14.18 9.26
CA GLY A 192 -22.90 15.32 8.37
C GLY A 192 -21.47 15.31 7.83
N LEU A 193 -21.07 16.44 7.25
CA LEU A 193 -19.67 16.71 6.88
C LEU A 193 -19.13 17.81 7.80
N ASP A 194 -17.83 17.79 8.08
CA ASP A 194 -17.14 18.90 8.75
C ASP A 194 -16.92 20.10 7.81
N ASP A 195 -16.29 21.16 8.32
CA ASP A 195 -16.02 22.39 7.55
C ASP A 195 -15.05 22.17 6.37
N GLN A 196 -14.31 21.05 6.38
CA GLN A 196 -13.40 20.62 5.32
C GLN A 196 -14.06 19.65 4.33
N GLY A 197 -15.31 19.26 4.57
CA GLY A 197 -16.06 18.31 3.75
C GLY A 197 -15.79 16.84 4.10
N HIS A 198 -15.10 16.54 5.21
CA HIS A 198 -14.87 15.17 5.64
C HIS A 198 -16.09 14.59 6.36
N PRO A 199 -16.36 13.28 6.20
CA PRO A 199 -17.48 12.60 6.84
C PRO A 199 -17.35 12.57 8.37
N LEU A 200 -18.40 13.00 9.07
CA LEU A 200 -18.57 12.83 10.51
C LEU A 200 -19.29 11.51 10.80
N PHE A 201 -18.54 10.42 10.94
CA PHE A 201 -19.09 9.08 11.14
C PHE A 201 -19.90 8.96 12.44
N VAL A 202 -20.97 8.15 12.40
CA VAL A 202 -21.79 7.84 13.57
C VAL A 202 -21.01 6.89 14.49
N GLU A 203 -20.69 7.35 15.70
CA GLU A 203 -19.98 6.55 16.70
C GLU A 203 -20.73 5.24 17.02
N GLY A 204 -19.99 4.13 17.11
CA GLY A 204 -20.54 2.81 17.41
C GLY A 204 -21.34 2.17 16.26
N LYS A 205 -21.54 2.86 15.14
CA LYS A 205 -22.25 2.32 13.97
C LYS A 205 -21.29 1.63 13.01
N GLY A 206 -21.35 0.31 12.96
CA GLY A 206 -20.66 -0.48 11.93
C GLY A 206 -21.21 -0.21 10.52
N THR A 207 -20.38 -0.47 9.51
CA THR A 207 -20.73 -0.35 8.09
C THR A 207 -21.79 -1.38 7.69
N ALA A 208 -22.52 -1.12 6.59
CA ALA A 208 -23.37 -2.10 5.95
C ALA A 208 -22.72 -2.58 4.65
N VAL A 209 -22.32 -3.85 4.62
CA VAL A 209 -21.69 -4.51 3.47
C VAL A 209 -22.78 -4.98 2.52
N GLY A 210 -22.67 -4.69 1.23
CA GLY A 210 -23.67 -5.05 0.23
C GLY A 210 -23.47 -6.42 -0.42
N ARG A 211 -22.25 -6.98 -0.35
CA ARG A 211 -21.87 -8.29 -0.89
C ARG A 211 -20.83 -8.96 0.01
N ARG A 212 -21.00 -10.24 0.29
CA ARG A 212 -20.01 -11.09 0.97
C ARG A 212 -19.42 -12.12 0.01
N HIS A 213 -18.34 -12.75 0.44
CA HIS A 213 -17.68 -13.78 -0.35
C HIS A 213 -18.67 -14.87 -0.79
N GLY A 214 -18.67 -15.18 -2.09
CA GLY A 214 -19.60 -16.12 -2.72
C GLY A 214 -20.89 -15.50 -3.30
N ASP A 215 -21.20 -14.23 -2.99
CA ASP A 215 -22.34 -13.55 -3.62
C ASP A 215 -22.01 -13.10 -5.06
N PRO A 216 -22.99 -13.06 -5.98
CA PRO A 216 -22.81 -12.44 -7.29
C PRO A 216 -22.40 -10.96 -7.18
N GLY A 217 -21.28 -10.61 -7.82
CA GLY A 217 -20.71 -9.26 -7.77
C GLY A 217 -19.98 -8.95 -6.47
N TYR A 218 -19.54 -9.98 -5.72
CA TYR A 218 -18.57 -9.80 -4.64
C TYR A 218 -17.26 -9.19 -5.16
N SER A 219 -16.67 -8.32 -4.36
CA SER A 219 -15.33 -7.76 -4.54
C SER A 219 -14.78 -7.36 -3.17
N ASP A 220 -13.47 -7.49 -3.00
CA ASP A 220 -12.72 -6.96 -1.86
C ASP A 220 -12.52 -5.44 -1.97
N CYS A 221 -12.68 -4.86 -3.16
CA CYS A 221 -12.65 -3.42 -3.37
C CYS A 221 -14.05 -2.84 -3.21
N TRP A 222 -14.24 -1.94 -2.24
CA TRP A 222 -15.55 -1.34 -1.99
C TRP A 222 -15.68 0.10 -2.44
N TYR A 223 -16.84 0.41 -3.02
CA TYR A 223 -17.28 1.77 -3.20
C TYR A 223 -18.10 2.21 -1.97
N VAL A 224 -17.56 3.19 -1.23
CA VAL A 224 -18.15 3.66 0.02
C VAL A 224 -19.27 4.67 -0.28
N ASN A 225 -20.48 4.29 0.10
CA ASN A 225 -21.66 5.16 0.07
C ASN A 225 -21.82 5.82 1.45
N LEU A 226 -21.80 7.15 1.49
CA LEU A 226 -22.06 7.89 2.72
C LEU A 226 -23.57 8.08 2.89
N VAL A 227 -24.10 7.58 4.00
CA VAL A 227 -25.52 7.68 4.35
C VAL A 227 -25.68 8.67 5.49
N THR A 228 -26.28 9.82 5.21
CA THR A 228 -26.57 10.82 6.25
C THR A 228 -27.75 10.38 7.10
N VAL A 229 -27.55 10.27 8.41
CA VAL A 229 -28.61 9.95 9.38
C VAL A 229 -29.25 11.22 9.95
N PRO A 230 -30.52 11.16 10.41
CA PRO A 230 -31.17 12.29 11.07
C PRO A 230 -30.45 12.74 12.34
N ALA A 231 -30.62 14.02 12.70
CA ALA A 231 -30.14 14.55 13.97
C ALA A 231 -30.71 13.76 15.16
N GLY A 232 -29.84 13.38 16.11
CA GLY A 232 -30.22 12.59 17.28
C GLY A 232 -30.29 11.08 17.06
N TYR A 233 -29.91 10.57 15.89
CA TYR A 233 -29.73 9.13 15.67
C TYR A 233 -28.71 8.56 16.67
N GLN A 234 -29.08 7.45 17.31
CA GLN A 234 -28.18 6.62 18.12
C GLN A 234 -28.16 5.21 17.54
N ALA A 235 -26.96 4.63 17.46
CA ALA A 235 -26.67 3.36 16.79
C ALA A 235 -27.30 2.15 17.48
#